data_AF-A0A1M6M1U7-F1
#
_entry.id   AF-A0A1M6M1U7-F1
#
_cell.length_a   1.000
_cell.length_b   1.000
_cell.length_c   1.000
_cell.angle_alpha   90.00
_cell.angle_beta   90.00
_cell.angle_gamma   90.00
#
_symmetry.space_group_name_H-M   'P 1'
#
loop_
_entity.id
_entity.type
_entity.pdbx_description
1 polymer ?
#
loop_
_entity_poly.entity_id
_entity_poly.type
_entity_poly.pdbx_seq_one_letter_code
_entity_poly.pdbx_strand_id
1 'polypeptide(L)'
;MNRKEMMLTMNEWLNHPTLKDMDPIKVELIKMAAKQADGKSGKELAPIMMSLIGNANKQKIHFTGDEIDLIFSVLKEGKSKKEQAEIDKTIQLVHSFFRKKA
;
A
#
# COMPACT_ATOMS: atom_id res chain seq x y z
N MET A 1 -15.81 -17.43 -11.52
CA MET A 1 -15.21 -16.14 -11.14
C MET A 1 -14.80 -15.44 -12.43
N ASN A 2 -15.50 -14.37 -12.80
CA ASN A 2 -15.37 -13.78 -14.13
C ASN A 2 -14.22 -12.78 -14.17
N ARG A 3 -13.40 -12.84 -15.22
CA ARG A 3 -12.23 -11.98 -15.46
C ARG A 3 -12.54 -10.46 -15.43
N LYS A 4 -13.82 -10.09 -15.58
CA LYS A 4 -14.32 -8.71 -15.49
C LYS A 4 -14.53 -8.20 -14.06
N GLU A 5 -14.77 -9.07 -13.08
CA GLU A 5 -14.86 -8.67 -11.65
C GLU A 5 -13.48 -8.37 -11.07
N MET A 6 -12.41 -8.89 -11.68
CA MET A 6 -11.02 -8.64 -11.29
C MET A 6 -10.50 -7.24 -11.73
N MET A 7 -11.28 -6.47 -12.49
CA MET A 7 -10.91 -5.13 -12.98
C MET A 7 -11.52 -3.98 -12.17
N LEU A 8 -12.35 -4.25 -11.15
CA LEU A 8 -12.96 -3.18 -10.34
C LEU A 8 -11.99 -2.53 -9.32
N THR A 9 -10.81 -3.11 -9.10
CA THR A 9 -10.01 -2.83 -7.90
C THR A 9 -9.14 -1.56 -7.92
N MET A 10 -8.87 -0.95 -9.08
CA MET A 10 -8.03 0.27 -9.13
C MET A 10 -8.81 1.58 -9.03
N ASN A 11 -9.94 1.71 -9.73
CA ASN A 11 -10.71 2.96 -9.73
C ASN A 11 -11.47 3.19 -8.41
N GLU A 12 -11.91 2.14 -7.73
CA GLU A 12 -12.54 2.26 -6.40
C GLU A 12 -11.51 2.64 -5.34
N TRP A 13 -10.28 2.13 -5.46
CA TRP A 13 -9.18 2.47 -4.57
C TRP A 13 -8.74 3.93 -4.71
N LEU A 14 -8.59 4.45 -5.94
CA LEU A 14 -8.26 5.86 -6.20
C LEU A 14 -9.33 6.84 -5.73
N ASN A 15 -10.57 6.36 -5.64
CA ASN A 15 -11.73 7.14 -5.21
C ASN A 15 -12.12 6.86 -3.74
N HIS A 16 -11.31 6.08 -3.02
CA HIS A 16 -11.62 5.71 -1.65
C HIS A 16 -11.65 6.99 -0.79
N PRO A 17 -12.73 7.26 -0.02
CA PRO A 17 -12.91 8.52 0.68
C PRO A 17 -11.79 8.81 1.68
N THR A 18 -11.12 7.78 2.19
CA THR A 18 -9.98 7.93 3.09
C THR A 18 -8.71 8.47 2.43
N LEU A 19 -8.62 8.51 1.09
CA LEU A 19 -7.56 9.21 0.37
C LEU A 19 -7.84 10.70 0.19
N LYS A 20 -9.08 11.18 0.41
CA LYS A 20 -9.42 12.61 0.25
C LYS A 20 -8.82 13.50 1.32
N ASP A 21 -8.66 12.98 2.54
CA ASP A 21 -8.15 13.74 3.69
C ASP A 21 -6.62 13.62 3.84
N MET A 22 -5.98 12.82 2.98
CA MET A 22 -4.54 12.60 2.99
C MET A 22 -3.82 13.67 2.15
N ASP A 23 -2.59 14.01 2.56
CA ASP A 23 -1.74 14.94 1.80
C ASP A 23 -1.66 14.52 0.31
N PRO A 24 -1.90 15.44 -0.64
CA PRO A 24 -1.88 15.14 -2.07
C PRO A 24 -0.60 14.43 -2.55
N ILE A 25 0.56 14.75 -1.96
CA ILE A 25 1.83 14.13 -2.32
C ILE A 25 1.89 12.69 -1.82
N LYS A 26 1.36 12.42 -0.62
CA LYS A 26 1.23 11.05 -0.09
C LYS A 26 0.30 10.22 -0.97
N VAL A 27 -0.82 10.80 -1.39
CA VAL A 27 -1.76 10.16 -2.32
C VAL A 27 -1.06 9.81 -3.63
N GLU A 28 -0.28 10.72 -4.23
CA GLU A 28 0.47 10.45 -5.46
C GLU A 28 1.49 9.32 -5.29
N LEU A 29 2.24 9.32 -4.19
CA LEU A 29 3.18 8.25 -3.85
C LEU A 29 2.47 6.89 -3.76
N ILE A 30 1.35 6.85 -3.04
CA ILE A 30 0.54 5.66 -2.93
C ILE A 30 0.09 5.18 -4.32
N LYS A 31 -0.43 6.07 -5.17
CA LYS A 31 -0.83 5.77 -6.56
C LYS A 31 0.30 5.13 -7.36
N MET A 32 1.51 5.67 -7.26
CA MET A 32 2.69 5.11 -7.92
C MET A 32 3.00 3.70 -7.41
N ALA A 33 2.93 3.47 -6.10
CA ALA A 33 3.14 2.16 -5.50
C ALA A 33 2.08 1.14 -5.93
N ALA A 34 0.79 1.49 -5.92
CA ALA A 34 -0.24 0.56 -6.37
C ALA A 34 -0.13 0.22 -7.85
N LYS A 35 0.26 1.19 -8.70
CA LYS A 35 0.55 0.91 -10.10
C LYS A 35 1.73 -0.05 -10.28
N GLN A 36 2.74 0.02 -9.41
CA GLN A 36 3.86 -0.92 -9.42
C GLN A 36 3.53 -2.29 -8.81
N ALA A 37 2.59 -2.30 -7.86
CA ALA A 37 2.05 -3.48 -7.19
C ALA A 37 1.02 -4.22 -8.02
N ASP A 38 0.45 -3.57 -9.04
CA ASP A 38 -0.57 -4.15 -9.90
C ASP A 38 -0.05 -5.41 -10.61
N GLY A 39 -0.86 -6.47 -10.53
CA GLY A 39 -0.49 -7.80 -11.03
C GLY A 39 0.64 -8.52 -10.29
N LYS A 40 1.19 -7.95 -9.20
CA LYS A 40 2.31 -8.54 -8.44
C LYS A 40 1.86 -9.29 -7.18
N SER A 41 2.64 -10.32 -6.84
CA SER A 41 2.42 -11.16 -5.65
C SER A 41 2.83 -10.47 -4.35
N GLY A 42 2.31 -10.92 -3.21
CA GLY A 42 2.61 -10.34 -1.89
C GLY A 42 4.10 -10.22 -1.57
N LYS A 43 4.91 -11.16 -2.05
CA LYS A 43 6.39 -11.15 -1.92
C LYS A 43 7.06 -10.02 -2.71
N GLU A 44 6.48 -9.60 -3.81
CA GLU A 44 6.99 -8.50 -4.64
C GLU A 44 6.54 -7.13 -4.13
N LEU A 45 5.51 -7.08 -3.29
CA LEU A 45 5.04 -5.85 -2.66
C LEU A 45 6.03 -5.32 -1.63
N ALA A 46 6.72 -6.18 -0.88
CA ALA A 46 7.71 -5.76 0.11
C ALA A 46 8.82 -4.82 -0.43
N PRO A 47 9.56 -5.17 -1.50
CA PRO A 47 10.57 -4.28 -2.07
C PRO A 47 9.99 -3.00 -2.68
N ILE A 48 8.76 -3.04 -3.21
CA ILE A 48 8.06 -1.86 -3.74
C ILE A 48 7.72 -0.90 -2.59
N MET A 49 7.16 -1.41 -1.50
CA MET A 49 6.83 -0.61 -0.32
C MET A 49 8.08 -0.02 0.34
N MET A 50 9.17 -0.79 0.46
CA MET A 50 10.44 -0.27 0.97
C MET A 50 10.98 0.87 0.09
N SER A 51 10.90 0.73 -1.23
CA SER A 51 11.31 1.77 -2.18
C SER A 51 10.44 3.02 -2.06
N LEU A 52 9.12 2.84 -1.91
CA LEU A 52 8.17 3.92 -1.69
C LEU A 52 8.51 4.69 -0.41
N ILE A 53 8.71 3.98 0.70
CA ILE A 53 9.06 4.56 2.00
C ILE A 53 10.41 5.27 1.94
N GLY A 54 11.40 4.67 1.26
CA GLY A 54 12.71 5.29 1.04
C GLY A 54 12.59 6.61 0.27
N ASN A 55 11.77 6.64 -0.78
CA ASN A 55 11.54 7.85 -1.58
C ASN A 55 10.71 8.91 -0.84
N ALA A 56 9.73 8.50 -0.03
CA ALA A 56 8.96 9.39 0.82
C ALA A 56 9.86 10.06 1.88
N ASN A 57 10.70 9.28 2.55
CA ASN A 57 11.66 9.80 3.54
C ASN A 57 12.66 10.79 2.93
N LYS A 58 13.15 10.54 1.70
CA LYS A 58 14.01 11.50 0.98
C LYS A 58 13.33 12.85 0.74
N GLN A 59 12.01 12.82 0.56
CA GLN A 59 11.18 14.01 0.37
C GLN A 59 10.69 14.60 1.69
N LYS A 60 11.16 14.11 2.86
CA LYS A 60 10.69 14.47 4.21
C LYS A 60 9.19 14.22 4.41
N ILE A 61 8.64 13.26 3.67
CA ILE A 61 7.25 12.82 3.78
C ILE A 61 7.22 11.61 4.69
N HIS A 62 6.49 11.73 5.78
CA HIS A 62 6.32 10.67 6.77
C HIS A 62 4.88 10.17 6.73
N PHE A 63 4.73 8.86 6.55
CA PHE A 63 3.45 8.19 6.76
C PHE A 63 3.32 7.84 8.24
N THR A 64 2.14 8.08 8.79
CA THR A 64 1.76 7.64 10.14
C THR A 64 1.39 6.16 10.13
N GLY A 65 1.35 5.53 11.31
CA GLY A 65 0.91 4.13 11.43
C GLY A 65 -0.49 3.91 10.86
N ASP A 66 -1.42 4.82 11.18
CA ASP A 66 -2.81 4.76 10.72
C ASP A 66 -2.92 4.89 9.19
N GLU A 67 -2.15 5.80 8.58
CA GLU A 67 -2.12 5.94 7.11
C GLU A 67 -1.57 4.67 6.43
N ILE A 68 -0.56 4.05 7.04
CA ILE A 68 0.03 2.80 6.54
C ILE A 68 -0.99 1.66 6.63
N ASP A 69 -1.64 1.50 7.78
CA ASP A 69 -2.63 0.45 8.01
C ASP A 69 -3.85 0.61 7.09
N LEU A 70 -4.23 1.84 6.79
CA LEU A 70 -5.26 2.16 5.82
C LEU A 70 -4.86 1.71 4.41
N ILE A 71 -3.68 2.11 3.92
CA ILE A 71 -3.19 1.71 2.59
C ILE A 71 -3.18 0.18 2.46
N PHE A 72 -2.68 -0.50 3.48
CA PHE A 72 -2.59 -1.95 3.49
C PHE A 72 -3.94 -2.65 3.59
N SER A 73 -4.91 -2.08 4.31
CA SER A 73 -6.26 -2.62 4.37
C SER A 73 -6.88 -2.67 2.98
N VAL A 74 -6.68 -1.62 2.17
CA VAL A 74 -7.20 -1.64 0.79
C VAL A 74 -6.38 -2.53 -0.14
N LEU A 75 -5.05 -2.63 0.05
CA LEU A 75 -4.24 -3.59 -0.73
C LEU A 75 -4.60 -5.06 -0.47
N LYS A 76 -5.16 -5.37 0.71
CA LYS A 76 -5.62 -6.71 1.09
C LYS A 76 -7.02 -7.03 0.57
N GLU A 77 -7.82 -6.01 0.27
CA GLU A 77 -9.18 -6.16 -0.19
C GLU A 77 -9.23 -6.86 -1.57
N GLY A 78 -10.12 -7.83 -1.73
CA GLY A 78 -10.24 -8.62 -2.96
C GLY A 78 -9.13 -9.67 -3.21
N LYS A 79 -8.10 -9.74 -2.36
CA LYS A 79 -7.02 -10.76 -2.47
C LYS A 79 -7.34 -12.06 -1.73
N SER A 80 -6.65 -13.13 -2.11
CA SER A 80 -6.79 -14.43 -1.43
C SER A 80 -6.21 -14.38 -0.01
N LYS A 81 -6.70 -15.26 0.90
CA LYS A 81 -6.18 -15.36 2.28
C LYS A 81 -4.66 -15.56 2.35
N LYS A 82 -4.10 -16.26 1.37
CA LYS A 82 -2.65 -16.50 1.26
C LYS A 82 -1.89 -15.21 0.96
N GLU A 83 -2.38 -14.41 0.02
CA GLU A 83 -1.78 -13.11 -0.31
C GLU A 83 -1.95 -12.12 0.84
N GLN A 84 -3.10 -12.10 1.51
CA GLN A 84 -3.31 -11.26 2.69
C GLN A 84 -2.28 -11.56 3.78
N ALA A 85 -1.99 -12.83 4.05
CA ALA A 85 -0.97 -13.22 5.01
C ALA A 85 0.47 -12.83 4.58
N GLU A 86 0.77 -12.81 3.28
CA GLU A 86 2.05 -12.31 2.77
C GLU A 86 2.16 -10.78 2.90
N ILE A 87 1.06 -10.07 2.68
CA ILE A 87 0.97 -8.63 2.90
C ILE A 87 1.15 -8.33 4.39
N ASP A 88 0.46 -9.04 5.30
CA ASP A 88 0.57 -8.81 6.74
C ASP A 88 2.01 -8.99 7.27
N LYS A 89 2.77 -9.95 6.72
CA LYS A 89 4.21 -10.07 7.03
C LYS A 89 5.00 -8.84 6.58
N THR A 90 4.67 -8.31 5.42
CA THR A 90 5.27 -7.07 4.89
C THR A 90 4.94 -5.88 5.78
N ILE A 91 3.70 -5.77 6.27
CA ILE A 91 3.26 -4.74 7.22
C ILE A 91 4.14 -4.79 8.47
N GLN A 92 4.31 -5.97 9.07
CA GLN A 92 5.12 -6.12 10.29
C GLN A 92 6.59 -5.69 10.09
N LEU A 93 7.17 -6.02 8.94
CA LEU A 93 8.54 -5.58 8.59
C LEU A 93 8.60 -4.06 8.47
N VAL A 94 7.66 -3.47 7.74
CA VAL A 94 7.56 -2.02 7.53
C VAL A 94 7.39 -1.29 8.87
N HIS A 95 6.45 -1.72 9.71
CA HIS A 95 6.23 -1.17 11.05
C HIS A 95 7.46 -1.28 11.95
N SER A 96 8.21 -2.38 11.87
CA SER A 96 9.49 -2.53 12.57
C SER A 96 10.52 -1.49 12.13
N PHE A 97 10.61 -1.21 10.82
CA PHE A 97 11.47 -0.16 10.28
C PHE A 97 11.05 1.25 10.74
N PHE A 98 9.75 1.52 10.83
CA PHE A 98 9.23 2.80 11.31
C PHE A 98 9.44 3.02 12.82
N ARG A 99 9.18 2.00 13.66
CA ARG A 99 9.40 2.09 15.12
C ARG A 99 10.87 2.24 15.51
N LYS A 100 11.81 1.77 14.69
CA LYS A 100 13.24 1.86 14.99
C LYS A 100 13.84 3.25 14.73
N LYS A 101 13.05 4.19 14.19
CA LYS A 101 13.46 5.57 13.87
C LYS A 101 12.66 6.65 14.61
N ALA A 102 11.78 6.26 15.53
CA ALA A 102 11.07 7.17 16.44
C ALA A 102 11.88 7.39 17.72
#